data_AF-A0A2A7BD47-F1
#
_entry.id   AF-A0A2A7BD47-F1
#
_cell.length_a   1.000
_cell.length_b   1.000
_cell.length_c   1.000
_cell.angle_alpha   90.00
_cell.angle_beta   90.00
_cell.angle_gamma   90.00
#
_symmetry.space_group_name_H-M   'P 1'
#
loop_
_entity.id
_entity.type
_entity.pdbx_description
1 polymer ?
#
loop_
_entity_poly.entity_id
_entity_poly.type
_entity_poly.pdbx_seq_one_letter_code
_entity_poly.pdbx_strand_id
1 'polypeptide(L)'
;MTHDYTRKGGIVHAEIMLPDHAPRSFADRSILWNSVEQIEKARDSQLAREIEAALPRELSGEQQLALVRAYVKDNFVDKGMCADFAIHDKGTGNPHVHIMLTLRPLKENGQWGAKCHKAYDLDENGQRIPDGKGGWKNHREDTTNWNDKGNVEIWRAAWAAYTNRALEAAGHPALVDHRSYKRQGIDKIPSV
;
A
#
# COMPACT_ATOMS: atom_id res chain seq x y z
N MET A 1 1.13 4.90 24.83
CA MET A 1 2.30 5.74 24.49
C MET A 1 1.80 6.85 23.59
N THR A 2 2.18 8.11 23.81
CA THR A 2 1.76 9.23 22.96
C THR A 2 2.90 9.58 22.02
N HIS A 3 2.66 9.54 20.72
CA HIS A 3 3.61 9.96 19.70
C HIS A 3 3.27 11.37 19.23
N ASP A 4 4.08 12.36 19.61
CA ASP A 4 3.92 13.76 19.17
C ASP A 4 4.98 14.11 18.12
N TYR A 5 4.53 14.23 16.88
CA TYR A 5 5.35 14.67 15.74
C TYR A 5 4.96 16.04 15.22
N THR A 6 4.19 16.83 15.97
CA THR A 6 3.71 18.16 15.55
C THR A 6 4.85 19.14 15.21
N ARG A 7 6.06 18.88 15.72
CA ARG A 7 7.27 19.67 15.43
C ARG A 7 8.00 19.26 14.14
N LYS A 8 7.61 18.16 13.49
CA LYS A 8 8.21 17.77 12.20
C LYS A 8 7.70 18.69 11.10
N GLY A 9 8.61 19.41 10.45
CA GLY A 9 8.34 20.21 9.26
C GLY A 9 8.51 19.44 7.96
N GLY A 10 8.07 20.04 6.85
CA GLY A 10 8.23 19.49 5.50
C GLY A 10 7.12 18.54 5.05
N ILE A 11 6.07 18.36 5.85
CA ILE A 11 4.81 17.75 5.39
C ILE A 11 3.98 18.84 4.73
N VAL A 12 3.71 18.70 3.44
CA VAL A 12 2.91 19.67 2.67
C VAL A 12 1.46 19.21 2.48
N HIS A 13 1.19 17.92 2.65
CA HIS A 13 -0.16 17.35 2.65
C HIS A 13 -0.20 16.05 3.46
N ALA A 14 -1.31 15.77 4.14
CA ALA A 14 -1.57 14.48 4.77
C ALA A 14 -3.06 14.15 4.71
N GLU A 15 -3.40 12.90 4.39
CA GLU A 15 -4.78 12.48 4.15
C GLU A 15 -4.94 10.97 4.36
N ILE A 16 -6.13 10.55 4.78
CA ILE A 16 -6.52 9.14 4.84
C ILE A 16 -7.64 8.92 3.84
N MET A 17 -7.41 8.00 2.90
CA MET A 17 -8.43 7.52 1.98
C MET A 17 -8.95 6.16 2.45
N LEU A 18 -10.27 6.04 2.46
CA LEU A 18 -10.99 4.91 3.02
C LEU A 18 -11.80 4.18 1.95
N PRO A 19 -11.90 2.84 2.00
CA PRO A 19 -12.86 2.11 1.19
C PRO A 19 -14.29 2.41 1.67
N ASP A 20 -15.28 2.22 0.79
CA ASP A 20 -16.68 2.65 1.01
C ASP A 20 -17.29 2.16 2.32
N HIS A 21 -17.00 0.92 2.73
CA HIS A 21 -17.55 0.31 3.95
C HIS A 21 -16.66 0.47 5.18
N ALA A 22 -15.60 1.28 5.12
CA ALA A 22 -14.83 1.60 6.31
C ALA A 22 -15.60 2.52 7.27
N PRO A 23 -15.42 2.36 8.58
CA PRO A 23 -15.92 3.33 9.55
C PRO A 23 -15.40 4.74 9.20
N ARG A 24 -16.29 5.72 9.04
CA ARG A 24 -15.89 7.11 8.74
C ARG A 24 -14.94 7.70 9.79
N SER A 25 -15.00 7.21 11.03
CA SER A 25 -14.09 7.58 12.11
C SER A 25 -12.63 7.22 11.81
N PHE A 26 -12.36 6.28 10.90
CA PHE A 26 -11.00 5.95 10.46
C PHE A 26 -10.35 7.04 9.61
N ALA A 27 -11.08 8.11 9.25
CA ALA A 27 -10.47 9.32 8.69
C ALA A 27 -9.63 10.07 9.73
N ASP A 28 -9.80 9.78 11.02
CA ASP A 28 -8.87 10.18 12.07
C ASP A 28 -7.73 9.16 12.21
N ARG A 29 -6.50 9.65 12.08
CA ARG A 29 -5.27 8.84 12.10
C ARG A 29 -5.08 8.12 13.43
N SER A 30 -5.43 8.76 14.54
CA SER A 30 -5.31 8.13 15.86
C SER A 30 -6.32 7.00 15.99
N ILE A 31 -7.57 7.20 15.56
CA ILE A 31 -8.61 6.16 15.62
C ILE A 31 -8.22 4.97 14.73
N LEU A 32 -7.82 5.21 13.48
CA LEU A 32 -7.43 4.16 12.55
C LEU A 32 -6.31 3.28 13.12
N TRP A 33 -5.16 3.89 13.44
CA TRP A 33 -3.97 3.10 13.79
C TRP A 33 -4.06 2.48 15.19
N ASN A 34 -4.71 3.13 16.17
CA ASN A 34 -4.98 2.47 17.45
C ASN A 34 -5.91 1.25 17.28
N SER A 35 -6.88 1.31 16.36
CA SER A 35 -7.74 0.14 16.09
C SER A 35 -6.98 -1.04 15.47
N VAL A 36 -5.97 -0.75 14.62
CA VAL A 36 -5.07 -1.75 14.03
C VAL A 36 -4.19 -2.39 15.11
N GLU A 37 -3.57 -1.57 15.97
CA GLU A 37 -2.80 -2.08 17.11
C GLU A 37 -3.67 -2.92 18.05
N GLN A 38 -4.91 -2.50 18.31
CA GLN A 38 -5.82 -3.21 19.21
C GLN A 38 -6.21 -4.60 18.66
N ILE A 39 -6.39 -4.77 17.35
CA ILE A 39 -6.78 -6.07 16.77
C ILE A 39 -5.58 -7.02 16.61
N GLU A 40 -4.37 -6.49 16.51
CA GLU A 40 -3.14 -7.27 16.44
C GLU A 40 -2.69 -7.74 17.82
N LYS A 41 -2.72 -9.05 18.06
CA LYS A 41 -2.47 -9.63 19.39
C LYS A 41 -1.09 -10.24 19.58
N ALA A 42 -0.39 -10.53 18.49
CA ALA A 42 0.95 -11.12 18.56
C ALA A 42 1.99 -10.01 18.68
N ARG A 43 3.06 -10.27 19.45
CA ARG A 43 4.16 -9.30 19.65
C ARG A 43 4.92 -8.95 18.37
N ASP A 44 4.84 -9.83 17.36
CA ASP A 44 5.49 -9.77 16.06
C ASP A 44 4.49 -9.54 14.91
N SER A 45 3.27 -9.09 15.24
CA SER A 45 2.28 -8.71 14.25
C SER A 45 2.79 -7.55 13.38
N GLN A 46 2.71 -7.73 12.06
CA GLN A 46 2.89 -6.64 11.11
C GLN A 46 1.66 -5.73 11.14
N LEU A 47 1.84 -4.45 11.51
CA LEU A 47 0.72 -3.51 11.66
C LEU A 47 0.30 -2.88 10.32
N ALA A 48 1.29 -2.52 9.50
CA ALA A 48 1.09 -1.80 8.26
C ALA A 48 2.10 -2.25 7.19
N ARG A 49 1.82 -1.91 5.95
CA ARG A 49 2.79 -1.86 4.85
C ARG A 49 3.03 -0.41 4.47
N GLU A 50 4.29 -0.03 4.31
CA GLU A 50 4.65 1.31 3.83
C GLU A 50 5.12 1.22 2.37
N ILE A 51 4.70 2.19 1.57
CA ILE A 51 5.21 2.45 0.22
C ILE A 51 5.72 3.89 0.19
N GLU A 52 6.95 4.06 -0.25
CA GLU A 52 7.56 5.37 -0.48
C GLU A 52 7.79 5.55 -1.99
N ALA A 53 7.44 6.73 -2.51
CA ALA A 53 7.64 7.06 -3.91
C ALA A 53 8.04 8.53 -4.11
N ALA A 54 9.01 8.78 -4.99
CA ALA A 54 9.42 10.13 -5.37
C ALA A 54 8.41 10.77 -6.33
N LEU A 55 8.15 12.06 -6.15
CA LEU A 55 7.24 12.86 -6.98
C LEU A 55 8.03 13.70 -7.99
N PRO A 56 7.53 13.90 -9.22
CA PRO A 56 8.17 14.78 -10.19
C PRO A 56 8.13 16.23 -9.72
N ARG A 57 9.26 16.94 -9.85
CA ARG A 57 9.41 18.34 -9.44
C ARG A 57 8.79 19.31 -10.44
N GLU A 58 8.58 18.83 -11.66
CA GLU A 58 7.94 19.51 -12.76
C GLU A 58 6.45 19.75 -12.48
N LEU A 59 5.83 18.90 -11.65
CA LEU A 59 4.44 19.03 -11.25
C LEU A 59 4.28 20.03 -10.10
N SER A 60 3.21 20.83 -10.15
CA SER A 60 2.79 21.66 -9.02
C SER A 60 2.35 20.79 -7.83
N GLY A 61 2.30 21.35 -6.62
CA GLY A 61 1.82 20.62 -5.44
C GLY A 61 0.40 20.07 -5.59
N GLU A 62 -0.49 20.81 -6.28
CA GLU A 62 -1.85 20.35 -6.58
C GLU A 62 -1.85 19.16 -7.56
N GLN A 63 -1.01 19.20 -8.59
CA GLN A 63 -0.87 18.12 -9.55
C GLN A 63 -0.24 16.87 -8.91
N GLN A 64 0.76 17.04 -8.04
CA GLN A 64 1.35 15.96 -7.25
C GLN A 64 0.30 15.31 -6.35
N LEU A 65 -0.50 16.11 -5.65
CA LEU A 65 -1.58 15.59 -4.81
C LEU A 65 -2.63 14.83 -5.63
N ALA A 66 -3.05 15.36 -6.77
CA ALA A 66 -3.99 14.69 -7.67
C ALA A 66 -3.45 13.35 -8.17
N LEU A 67 -2.17 13.30 -8.57
CA LEU A 67 -1.46 12.07 -8.94
C LEU A 67 -1.50 11.04 -7.81
N VAL A 68 -1.13 11.44 -6.59
CA VAL A 68 -1.09 10.54 -5.43
C VAL A 68 -2.47 9.99 -5.12
N ARG A 69 -3.51 10.84 -5.07
CA ARG A 69 -4.88 10.41 -4.81
C ARG A 69 -5.38 9.40 -5.83
N ALA A 70 -5.16 9.66 -7.13
CA ALA A 70 -5.57 8.75 -8.19
C ALA A 70 -4.85 7.40 -8.09
N TYR A 71 -3.54 7.42 -7.86
CA TYR A 71 -2.75 6.20 -7.67
C TYR A 71 -3.19 5.40 -6.45
N VAL A 72 -3.35 6.07 -5.29
CA VAL A 72 -3.75 5.45 -4.03
C VAL A 72 -5.15 4.84 -4.12
N LYS A 73 -6.08 5.57 -4.74
CA LYS A 73 -7.45 5.10 -4.93
C LYS A 73 -7.48 3.77 -5.68
N ASP A 74 -6.96 3.75 -6.90
CA ASP A 74 -7.16 2.64 -7.83
C ASP A 74 -6.34 1.40 -7.44
N ASN A 75 -5.16 1.61 -6.82
CA ASN A 75 -4.24 0.51 -6.48
C ASN A 75 -4.45 -0.06 -5.09
N PHE A 76 -5.01 0.72 -4.14
CA PHE A 76 -5.14 0.29 -2.74
C PHE A 76 -6.56 0.40 -2.20
N VAL A 77 -7.17 1.57 -2.27
CA VAL A 77 -8.47 1.83 -1.64
C VAL A 77 -9.58 1.00 -2.30
N ASP A 78 -9.60 0.97 -3.63
CA ASP A 78 -10.54 0.15 -4.40
C ASP A 78 -10.30 -1.37 -4.22
N LYS A 79 -9.16 -1.76 -3.65
CA LYS A 79 -8.85 -3.15 -3.25
C LYS A 79 -9.21 -3.45 -1.80
N GLY A 80 -9.77 -2.47 -1.07
CA GLY A 80 -10.28 -2.62 0.29
C GLY A 80 -9.30 -2.20 1.40
N MET A 81 -8.16 -1.61 1.08
CA MET A 81 -7.20 -1.10 2.07
C MET A 81 -7.57 0.32 2.51
N CYS A 82 -7.54 0.62 3.80
CA CYS A 82 -7.36 2.01 4.23
C CYS A 82 -5.92 2.45 3.91
N ALA A 83 -5.78 3.63 3.31
CA ALA A 83 -4.51 4.21 2.92
C ALA A 83 -4.32 5.58 3.56
N ASP A 84 -3.32 5.68 4.42
CA ASP A 84 -2.90 6.93 5.07
C ASP A 84 -1.63 7.41 4.40
N PHE A 85 -1.65 8.58 3.76
CA PHE A 85 -0.49 9.09 3.07
C PHE A 85 -0.14 10.52 3.49
N ALA A 86 1.16 10.83 3.39
CA ALA A 86 1.70 12.15 3.59
C ALA A 86 2.68 12.49 2.47
N ILE A 87 2.52 13.67 1.89
CA ILE A 87 3.46 14.23 0.92
C ILE A 87 4.46 15.09 1.68
N HIS A 88 5.73 14.78 1.49
CA HIS A 88 6.86 15.52 2.02
C HIS A 88 7.51 16.36 0.93
N ASP A 89 7.72 17.64 1.21
CA ASP A 89 8.62 18.51 0.46
C ASP A 89 9.33 19.46 1.43
N LYS A 90 10.66 19.40 1.43
CA LYS A 90 11.54 20.26 2.24
C LYS A 90 12.12 21.43 1.44
N GLY A 91 11.75 21.58 0.16
CA GLY A 91 12.38 22.51 -0.77
C GLY A 91 13.79 22.10 -1.20
N THR A 92 14.25 20.90 -0.83
CA THR A 92 15.57 20.36 -1.19
C THR A 92 15.58 19.69 -2.56
N GLY A 93 14.43 19.65 -3.23
CA GLY A 93 14.31 19.07 -4.56
C GLY A 93 14.12 17.56 -4.61
N ASN A 94 13.61 16.95 -3.54
CA ASN A 94 13.19 15.56 -3.52
C ASN A 94 11.81 15.42 -2.86
N PRO A 95 10.73 15.93 -3.49
CA PRO A 95 9.39 15.70 -2.99
C PRO A 95 9.07 14.21 -3.09
N HIS A 96 8.48 13.64 -2.04
CA HIS A 96 8.14 12.22 -1.97
C HIS A 96 6.87 12.00 -1.17
N VAL A 97 6.22 10.87 -1.37
CA VAL A 97 5.04 10.45 -0.62
C VAL A 97 5.35 9.21 0.20
N HIS A 98 4.94 9.20 1.46
CA HIS A 98 4.81 8.00 2.28
C HIS A 98 3.35 7.56 2.27
N ILE A 99 3.10 6.28 1.99
CA ILE A 99 1.75 5.68 1.94
C ILE A 99 1.76 4.46 2.87
N MET A 100 1.07 4.58 4.01
CA MET A 100 0.84 3.49 4.95
C MET A 100 -0.49 2.80 4.64
N LEU A 101 -0.43 1.47 4.49
CA LEU A 101 -1.56 0.63 4.12
C LEU A 101 -1.89 -0.34 5.24
N THR A 102 -3.18 -0.48 5.52
CA THR A 102 -3.70 -1.50 6.43
C THR A 102 -3.56 -2.91 5.84
N LEU A 103 -3.34 -3.90 6.71
CA LEU A 103 -3.05 -5.28 6.31
C LEU A 103 -4.21 -6.26 6.56
N ARG A 104 -5.34 -5.75 7.07
CA ARG A 104 -6.56 -6.54 7.30
C ARG A 104 -7.68 -6.02 6.40
N PRO A 105 -8.44 -6.90 5.73
CA PRO A 105 -9.65 -6.46 5.07
C PRO A 105 -10.66 -5.98 6.11
N LEU A 106 -11.50 -5.02 5.73
CA LEU A 106 -12.69 -4.66 6.47
C LEU A 106 -13.87 -5.49 5.98
N LYS A 107 -14.67 -6.01 6.91
CA LYS A 107 -15.96 -6.62 6.61
C LYS A 107 -16.99 -5.53 6.34
N GLU A 108 -18.11 -5.87 5.70
CA GLU A 108 -19.21 -4.92 5.40
C GLU A 108 -19.75 -4.19 6.64
N ASN A 109 -19.66 -4.80 7.81
CA ASN A 109 -20.05 -4.19 9.09
C ASN A 109 -18.98 -3.24 9.69
N GLY A 110 -17.92 -2.93 8.96
CA GLY A 110 -16.83 -2.05 9.37
C GLY A 110 -15.83 -2.66 10.36
N GLN A 111 -15.93 -3.95 10.69
CA GLN A 111 -14.98 -4.63 11.59
C GLN A 111 -13.79 -5.22 10.82
N TRP A 112 -12.64 -5.30 11.48
CA TRP A 112 -11.45 -5.96 10.94
C TRP A 112 -11.70 -7.47 10.70
N GLY A 113 -11.31 -7.92 9.51
CA GLY A 113 -11.26 -9.32 9.12
C GLY A 113 -9.99 -10.04 9.58
N ALA A 114 -9.97 -11.36 9.38
CA ALA A 114 -8.76 -12.15 9.52
C ALA A 114 -7.83 -11.89 8.32
N LYS A 115 -6.51 -11.85 8.53
CA LYS A 115 -5.52 -11.76 7.44
C LYS A 115 -5.38 -13.05 6.66
N CYS A 116 -5.57 -14.16 7.36
CA CYS A 116 -5.42 -15.50 6.84
C CYS A 116 -6.31 -16.45 7.62
N HIS A 117 -6.51 -17.63 7.05
CA HIS A 117 -7.15 -18.74 7.69
C HIS A 117 -6.36 -20.03 7.43
N LYS A 118 -6.72 -21.09 8.13
CA LYS A 118 -6.16 -22.42 7.92
C LYS A 118 -7.02 -23.13 6.87
N ALA A 119 -6.41 -23.54 5.77
CA ALA A 119 -7.03 -24.38 4.75
C ALA A 119 -6.49 -25.81 4.86
N TYR A 120 -7.34 -26.82 4.69
CA TYR A 120 -6.91 -28.22 4.67
C TYR A 120 -6.55 -28.64 3.25
N ASP A 121 -5.49 -29.41 3.10
CA ASP A 121 -5.10 -29.96 1.80
C ASP A 121 -6.06 -31.10 1.45
N LEU A 122 -6.61 -31.05 0.23
CA LEU A 122 -7.58 -32.04 -0.27
C LEU A 122 -6.94 -32.88 -1.38
N ASP A 123 -7.30 -34.16 -1.44
CA ASP A 123 -6.95 -35.05 -2.55
C ASP A 123 -7.86 -34.83 -3.77
N GLU A 124 -7.64 -35.62 -4.83
CA GLU A 124 -8.41 -35.55 -6.09
C GLU A 124 -9.92 -35.77 -5.90
N ASN A 125 -10.34 -36.37 -4.78
CA ASN A 125 -11.74 -36.63 -4.45
C ASN A 125 -12.32 -35.60 -3.46
N GLY A 126 -11.56 -34.56 -3.12
CA GLY A 126 -11.97 -33.55 -2.14
C GLY A 126 -11.88 -34.00 -0.68
N GLN A 127 -11.22 -35.13 -0.40
CA GLN A 127 -11.02 -35.62 0.97
C GLN A 127 -9.75 -35.03 1.58
N ARG A 128 -9.76 -34.76 2.89
CA ARG A 128 -8.59 -34.21 3.58
C ARG A 128 -7.44 -35.20 3.52
N ILE A 129 -6.22 -34.71 3.31
CA ILE A 129 -5.02 -35.55 3.25
C ILE A 129 -4.48 -35.76 4.69
N PRO A 130 -4.32 -37.01 5.17
CA PRO A 130 -3.71 -37.27 6.47
C PRO A 130 -2.27 -36.77 6.57
N ASP A 131 -1.87 -36.28 7.74
CA ASP A 131 -0.49 -35.80 7.99
C ASP A 131 0.49 -36.89 8.47
N GLY A 132 -0.01 -38.12 8.70
CA GLY A 132 0.76 -39.26 9.21
C GLY A 132 0.96 -39.27 10.73
N LYS A 133 0.38 -38.32 11.48
CA LYS A 133 0.47 -38.18 12.94
C LYS A 133 -0.90 -38.19 13.63
N GLY A 134 -1.95 -38.61 12.91
CA GLY A 134 -3.34 -38.58 13.39
C GLY A 134 -4.06 -37.26 13.12
N GLY A 135 -3.44 -36.32 12.40
CA GLY A 135 -4.02 -35.06 11.96
C GLY A 135 -4.21 -34.99 10.44
N TRP A 136 -4.44 -33.77 9.95
CA TRP A 136 -4.68 -33.47 8.54
C TRP A 136 -3.68 -32.43 8.06
N LYS A 137 -3.13 -32.64 6.86
CA LYS A 137 -2.31 -31.64 6.19
C LYS A 137 -3.12 -30.37 5.97
N ASN A 138 -2.48 -29.24 6.22
CA ASN A 138 -3.08 -27.93 6.13
C ASN A 138 -2.00 -26.89 5.84
N HIS A 139 -2.43 -25.77 5.28
CA HIS A 139 -1.59 -24.61 5.05
C HIS A 139 -2.31 -23.33 5.45
N ARG A 140 -1.54 -22.25 5.55
CA ARG A 140 -2.05 -20.90 5.76
C ARG A 140 -2.44 -20.32 4.40
N GLU A 141 -3.68 -19.86 4.29
CA GLU A 141 -4.18 -19.16 3.11
C GLU A 141 -4.55 -17.72 3.50
N ASP A 142 -4.01 -16.74 2.78
CA ASP A 142 -4.35 -15.33 2.98
C ASP A 142 -5.80 -15.07 2.53
N THR A 143 -6.51 -14.20 3.25
CA THR A 143 -7.89 -13.83 2.90
C THR A 143 -7.96 -12.78 1.80
N THR A 144 -6.83 -12.15 1.50
CA THR A 144 -6.66 -11.18 0.41
C THR A 144 -5.38 -11.50 -0.35
N ASN A 145 -5.30 -11.06 -1.60
CA ASN A 145 -4.10 -11.19 -2.42
C ASN A 145 -3.08 -10.05 -2.19
N TRP A 146 -3.28 -9.19 -1.19
CA TRP A 146 -2.49 -7.96 -1.02
C TRP A 146 -1.00 -8.23 -0.78
N ASN A 147 -0.67 -9.40 -0.22
CA ASN A 147 0.70 -9.80 0.09
C ASN A 147 1.37 -10.62 -1.00
N ASP A 148 0.72 -10.83 -2.14
CA ASP A 148 1.30 -11.55 -3.27
C ASP A 148 2.58 -10.84 -3.73
N LYS A 149 3.66 -11.62 -3.86
CA LYS A 149 4.99 -11.07 -4.23
C LYS A 149 4.97 -10.36 -5.59
N GLY A 150 4.06 -10.73 -6.49
CA GLY A 150 3.90 -10.10 -7.80
C GLY A 150 3.34 -8.67 -7.74
N ASN A 151 2.66 -8.29 -6.65
CA ASN A 151 2.03 -6.98 -6.54
C ASN A 151 3.03 -5.83 -6.60
N VAL A 152 4.28 -6.04 -6.16
CA VAL A 152 5.31 -4.98 -6.22
C VAL A 152 5.57 -4.53 -7.66
N GLU A 153 5.59 -5.45 -8.62
CA GLU A 153 5.79 -5.10 -10.03
C GLU A 153 4.56 -4.38 -10.59
N ILE A 154 3.36 -4.81 -10.20
CA ILE A 154 2.10 -4.16 -10.59
C ILE A 154 2.06 -2.72 -10.08
N TRP A 155 2.34 -2.50 -8.79
CA TRP A 155 2.32 -1.18 -8.17
C TRP A 155 3.40 -0.27 -8.73
N ARG A 156 4.61 -0.77 -8.96
CA ARG A 156 5.69 0.01 -9.58
C ARG A 156 5.36 0.41 -11.02
N ALA A 157 4.80 -0.51 -11.81
CA ALA A 157 4.36 -0.22 -13.18
C ALA A 157 3.20 0.80 -13.19
N ALA A 158 2.25 0.65 -12.28
CA ALA A 158 1.17 1.61 -12.10
C ALA A 158 1.72 2.98 -11.73
N TRP A 159 2.63 3.10 -10.75
CA TRP A 159 3.24 4.37 -10.38
C TRP A 159 3.82 5.10 -11.59
N ALA A 160 4.67 4.41 -12.37
CA ALA A 160 5.25 4.97 -13.59
C ALA A 160 4.18 5.46 -14.58
N ALA A 161 3.10 4.69 -14.78
CA ALA A 161 2.01 5.07 -15.69
C ALA A 161 1.23 6.30 -15.20
N TYR A 162 0.90 6.41 -13.91
CA TYR A 162 0.21 7.58 -13.35
C TYR A 162 1.11 8.81 -13.39
N THR A 163 2.39 8.64 -13.06
CA THR A 163 3.37 9.72 -13.11
C THR A 163 3.54 10.27 -14.52
N ASN A 164 3.75 9.40 -15.52
CA ASN A 164 3.91 9.83 -16.91
C ASN A 164 2.64 10.51 -17.44
N ARG A 165 1.45 9.99 -17.13
CA ARG A 165 0.18 10.61 -17.52
C ARG A 165 0.04 12.03 -16.93
N ALA A 166 0.42 12.21 -15.67
CA ALA A 166 0.38 13.52 -15.03
C ALA A 166 1.39 14.50 -15.64
N LEU A 167 2.60 14.03 -15.96
CA LEU A 167 3.62 14.82 -16.66
C LEU A 167 3.12 15.27 -18.03
N GLU A 168 2.59 14.34 -18.84
CA GLU A 168 2.06 14.63 -20.17
C GLU A 168 0.90 15.63 -20.12
N ALA A 169 -0.02 15.46 -19.16
CA ALA A 169 -1.13 16.40 -18.94
C ALA A 169 -0.66 17.81 -18.52
N ALA A 170 0.51 17.91 -17.89
CA ALA A 170 1.15 19.18 -17.54
C ALA A 170 2.06 19.74 -18.64
N GLY A 171 2.15 19.08 -19.80
CA GLY A 171 3.00 19.51 -20.93
C GLY A 171 4.47 19.10 -20.81
N HIS A 172 4.79 18.15 -19.93
CA HIS A 172 6.13 17.58 -19.77
C HIS A 172 6.23 16.20 -20.44
N PRO A 173 7.42 15.79 -20.93
CA PRO A 173 7.60 14.46 -21.48
C PRO A 173 7.41 13.38 -20.40
N ALA A 174 6.96 12.19 -20.81
CA ALA A 174 7.01 10.99 -19.98
C ALA A 174 8.47 10.57 -19.75
N LEU A 175 8.89 10.45 -18.50
CA LEU A 175 10.30 10.21 -18.13
C LEU A 175 10.50 9.03 -17.17
N VAL A 176 9.42 8.46 -16.62
CA VAL A 176 9.50 7.46 -15.56
C VAL A 176 9.29 6.06 -16.12
N ASP A 177 10.24 5.17 -15.87
CA ASP A 177 10.10 3.73 -16.13
C ASP A 177 10.48 2.97 -14.86
N HIS A 178 9.62 2.03 -14.47
CA HIS A 178 9.77 1.24 -13.25
C HIS A 178 10.83 0.13 -13.35
N ARG A 179 11.19 -0.24 -14.59
CA ARG A 179 12.15 -1.29 -14.91
C ARG A 179 13.57 -0.75 -14.78
N SER A 180 14.53 -1.61 -14.46
CA SER A 180 15.95 -1.24 -14.50
C SER A 180 16.41 -0.92 -15.93
N TYR A 181 17.49 -0.14 -16.07
CA TYR A 181 18.10 0.14 -17.39
C TYR A 181 18.39 -1.15 -18.19
N LYS A 182 18.88 -2.20 -17.52
CA LYS A 182 19.07 -3.53 -18.13
C LYS A 182 17.77 -4.10 -18.72
N ARG A 183 16.65 -4.02 -17.99
CA ARG A 183 15.33 -4.47 -18.48
C ARG A 183 14.74 -3.58 -19.58
N GLN A 184 15.26 -2.36 -19.72
CA GLN A 184 14.94 -1.45 -20.82
C GLN A 184 15.86 -1.63 -22.03
N GLY A 185 16.93 -2.44 -21.92
CA GLY A 185 17.95 -2.57 -22.96
C GLY A 185 18.91 -1.37 -23.03
N ILE A 186 18.98 -0.55 -21.98
CA ILE A 186 19.85 0.62 -21.89
C ILE A 186 21.15 0.22 -21.18
N ASP A 187 22.28 0.40 -21.85
CA ASP A 187 23.60 0.17 -21.27
C ASP A 187 24.06 1.39 -20.46
N LYS A 188 23.51 1.52 -19.25
CA LYS A 188 23.83 2.59 -18.30
C LYS A 188 23.84 2.03 -16.88
N ILE A 189 24.81 2.48 -16.08
CA ILE A 189 24.89 2.17 -14.66
C ILE A 189 23.93 3.09 -13.89
N PRO A 190 23.05 2.56 -13.02
CA PRO A 190 22.22 3.39 -12.15
C PRO A 190 23.08 4.29 -11.25
N SER A 191 22.73 5.57 -11.17
CA SER A 191 23.28 6.52 -10.19
C SER A 191 22.25 6.79 -9.09
N VAL A 192 22.72 7.10 -7.89
CA VAL A 192 21.89 7.57 -6.76
C VAL A 192 21.88 9.09 -6.71
#